data_AF-W1YPV6-F1
#
_entry.id   AF-W1YPV6-F1
#
_cell.length_a   1.000
_cell.length_b   1.000
_cell.length_c   1.000
_cell.angle_alpha   90.00
_cell.angle_beta   90.00
_cell.angle_gamma   90.00
#
_symmetry.space_group_name_H-M   'P 1'
#
loop_
_entity.id
_entity.type
_entity.pdbx_description
1 polymer ?
#
loop_
_entity_poly.entity_id
_entity_poly.type
_entity_poly.pdbx_seq_one_letter_code
_entity_poly.pdbx_strand_id
1 'polypeptide(L)' 'FVVLVLGAIAKATGFSIFKFIRYIREELLIVLGTSSSESALPRMLDKMEKLGCRKSVVGLVIPTGYSFNLDGTSIYL' A
#
# COMPACT_ATOMS: atom_id res chain seq x y z
N PHE A 1 7.52 3.03 -12.03
CA PHE A 1 6.37 2.20 -11.65
C PHE A 1 5.31 2.97 -10.85
N VAL A 2 5.60 3.44 -9.63
CA VAL A 2 4.62 4.08 -8.72
C VAL A 2 3.87 5.28 -9.34
N VAL A 3 4.57 6.30 -9.82
CA VAL A 3 3.89 7.52 -10.35
C VAL A 3 3.23 7.29 -11.70
N LEU A 4 3.88 6.52 -12.59
CA LEU A 4 3.39 6.33 -13.96
C LEU A 4 2.32 5.24 -14.06
N VAL A 5 2.57 4.04 -13.57
CA VAL A 5 1.66 2.90 -13.69
C VAL A 5 0.57 2.98 -12.62
N LEU A 6 0.94 3.00 -11.34
CA LEU A 6 -0.05 3.08 -10.26
C LEU A 6 -0.76 4.43 -10.24
N GLY A 7 -0.07 5.52 -10.58
CA GLY A 7 -0.69 6.84 -10.73
C GLY A 7 -1.69 6.92 -11.89
N ALA A 8 -1.44 6.25 -13.02
CA ALA A 8 -2.44 6.15 -14.09
C ALA A 8 -3.68 5.36 -13.66
N ILE A 9 -3.49 4.21 -12.99
CA ILE A 9 -4.59 3.40 -12.45
C ILE A 9 -5.39 4.20 -11.42
N ALA A 10 -4.71 4.86 -10.47
CA ALA A 10 -5.34 5.73 -9.49
C ALA A 10 -6.17 6.84 -10.14
N LYS A 11 -5.60 7.53 -11.14
CA LYS A 11 -6.32 8.58 -11.87
C LYS A 11 -7.55 8.02 -12.58
N ALA A 12 -7.46 6.83 -13.19
CA ALA A 12 -8.59 6.18 -13.86
C ALA A 12 -9.73 5.79 -12.91
N THR A 13 -9.43 5.52 -11.63
CA THR A 13 -10.42 5.19 -10.60
C THR A 13 -10.89 6.39 -9.77
N GLY A 14 -10.52 7.62 -10.15
CA GLY A 14 -10.90 8.84 -9.43
C GLY A 14 -10.10 9.09 -8.14
N PHE A 15 -8.96 8.41 -7.98
CA PHE A 15 -8.12 8.43 -6.80
C PHE A 15 -6.82 9.22 -7.03
N SER A 16 -6.34 9.93 -6.00
CA SER A 16 -5.08 10.66 -6.09
C SER A 16 -3.94 9.88 -5.43
N ILE A 17 -3.01 9.40 -6.25
CA ILE A 17 -1.82 8.68 -5.77
C ILE A 17 -0.98 9.52 -4.78
N PHE A 18 -0.87 10.83 -5.00
CA PHE A 18 -0.10 11.72 -4.11
C PHE A 18 -0.78 11.92 -2.75
N LYS A 19 -2.12 12.04 -2.72
CA LYS A 19 -2.86 12.10 -1.45
C LYS A 19 -2.70 10.80 -0.68
N PHE A 20 -2.71 9.67 -1.38
CA PHE A 20 -2.52 8.36 -0.76
C PHE A 20 -1.13 8.18 -0.18
N ILE A 21 -0.07 8.49 -0.94
CA ILE A 21 1.31 8.43 -0.46
C ILE A 21 1.49 9.32 0.78
N ARG A 22 0.88 10.52 0.80
CA ARG A 22 0.89 11.38 1.99
C ARG A 22 0.15 10.73 3.18
N TYR A 23 -0.95 10.03 2.94
CA TYR A 23 -1.74 9.35 3.97
C TYR A 23 -0.99 8.16 4.61
N ILE A 24 -0.25 7.39 3.81
CA ILE A 24 0.54 6.23 4.27
C ILE A 24 2.02 6.54 4.55
N ARG A 25 2.38 7.84 4.65
CA ARG A 25 3.79 8.27 4.77
C ARG A 25 4.51 7.66 5.98
N GLU A 26 3.79 7.43 7.07
CA GLU A 26 4.37 6.89 8.31
C GLU A 26 4.71 5.41 8.15
N GLU A 27 3.85 4.66 7.48
CA GLU A 27 4.06 3.26 7.14
C GLU A 27 5.25 3.13 6.18
N LEU A 28 5.36 3.99 5.18
CA LEU A 28 6.52 4.04 4.28
C LEU A 28 7.82 4.30 5.04
N LEU A 29 7.83 5.23 6.00
CA LEU A 29 8.99 5.51 6.83
C LEU A 29 9.34 4.34 7.76
N ILE A 30 8.34 3.65 8.30
CA ILE A 30 8.55 2.45 9.13
C ILE A 30 9.19 1.36 8.30
N VAL A 31 8.61 1.00 7.15
CA VAL A 31 9.16 -0.06 6.28
C VAL A 31 10.57 0.29 5.83
N LEU A 32 10.84 1.56 5.51
CA LEU A 32 12.19 2.01 5.17
C LEU A 32 13.16 1.86 6.35
N GLY A 33 12.75 2.25 7.56
CA GLY A 33 13.60 2.19 8.75
C GLY A 33 13.82 0.78 9.30
N THR A 34 12.82 -0.11 9.16
CA THR A 34 12.89 -1.50 9.65
C THR A 34 13.31 -2.49 8.57
N SER A 35 13.33 -2.09 7.30
CA SER A 35 13.49 -2.97 6.14
C SER A 35 12.51 -4.16 6.12
N SER A 36 11.36 -4.03 6.80
CA SER A 36 10.34 -5.06 6.89
C SER A 36 8.95 -4.50 6.62
N SER A 37 8.27 -5.09 5.64
CA SER A 37 6.88 -4.77 5.30
C SER A 37 5.90 -5.28 6.37
N GLU A 38 6.30 -6.25 7.20
CA GLU A 38 5.47 -6.81 8.29
C GLU A 38 5.16 -5.75 9.34
N SER A 39 6.15 -4.88 9.61
CA SER A 39 6.07 -3.83 10.62
C SER A 39 4.96 -2.80 10.35
N ALA A 40 4.53 -2.66 9.10
CA ALA A 40 3.47 -1.73 8.71
C ALA A 40 2.10 -2.39 8.52
N LEU A 41 2.02 -3.73 8.49
CA LEU A 41 0.82 -4.47 8.10
C LEU A 41 -0.40 -4.17 9.01
N PRO A 42 -0.29 -4.18 10.36
CA PRO A 42 -1.42 -3.87 11.22
C PRO A 42 -1.96 -2.44 11.03
N ARG A 43 -1.05 -1.48 10.85
CA ARG A 43 -1.41 -0.07 10.61
C ARG A 43 -2.06 0.12 9.24
N MET A 44 -1.58 -0.60 8.23
CA MET A 44 -2.18 -0.58 6.89
C MET A 44 -3.61 -1.11 6.89
N LEU A 45 -3.89 -2.21 7.60
CA LEU A 45 -5.25 -2.75 7.76
C LEU A 45 -6.21 -1.68 8.34
N ASP A 46 -5.85 -1.11 9.49
CA ASP A 46 -6.66 -0.10 10.18
C ASP A 46 -6.86 1.18 9.34
N LYS A 47 -5.78 1.69 8.71
CA LYS A 47 -5.87 2.88 7.86
C LYS A 47 -6.74 2.65 6.63
N MET A 48 -6.68 1.47 5.99
CA MET A 48 -7.50 1.23 4.80
C MET A 48 -8.99 1.10 5.18
N GLU A 49 -9.33 0.48 6.31
CA GLU A 49 -10.71 0.49 6.83
C GLU A 49 -11.19 1.92 7.13
N LYS A 50 -10.37 2.74 7.79
CA LYS A 50 -10.68 4.16 8.10
C LYS A 50 -10.81 5.04 6.86
N LEU A 51 -10.13 4.70 5.77
CA LEU A 51 -10.27 5.38 4.48
C LEU A 51 -11.59 5.02 3.77
N GLY A 52 -12.35 4.05 4.30
CA GLY A 52 -13.65 3.63 3.79
C GLY A 52 -13.64 2.29 3.04
N CYS A 53 -12.51 1.58 3.01
CA CYS A 53 -12.48 0.24 2.40
C CYS A 53 -13.27 -0.75 3.25
N ARG A 54 -14.04 -1.63 2.60
CA ARG A 54 -14.77 -2.70 3.28
C ARG A 54 -13.81 -3.63 4.01
N LYS A 55 -14.09 -3.96 5.27
CA LYS A 55 -13.28 -4.86 6.10
C LYS A 55 -12.98 -6.20 5.43
N SER A 56 -13.94 -6.78 4.70
CA SER A 56 -13.73 -8.02 3.94
C SER A 56 -12.71 -7.88 2.81
N VAL A 57 -12.66 -6.73 2.14
CA VAL A 57 -11.68 -6.44 1.09
C VAL A 57 -10.30 -6.22 1.71
N VAL A 58 -10.23 -5.42 2.77
CA VAL A 58 -8.96 -5.12 3.46
C VAL A 58 -8.33 -6.37 4.07
N GLY A 59 -9.12 -7.17 4.77
CA GLY A 59 -8.68 -8.39 5.44
C GLY A 59 -8.24 -9.52 4.49
N LEU A 60 -8.56 -9.44 3.20
CA LEU A 60 -8.07 -10.37 2.18
C LEU A 60 -6.91 -9.76 1.38
N VAL A 61 -7.11 -8.57 0.82
CA VAL A 61 -6.17 -7.98 -0.16
C VAL A 61 -4.84 -7.56 0.48
N ILE A 62 -4.85 -7.00 1.70
CA ILE A 62 -3.59 -6.56 2.33
C ILE A 62 -2.72 -7.76 2.74
N PRO A 63 -3.23 -8.79 3.45
CA PRO A 63 -2.42 -9.95 3.80
C PRO A 63 -1.92 -10.72 2.58
N THR A 64 -2.78 -10.93 1.58
CA THR A 64 -2.36 -11.59 0.33
C THR A 64 -1.33 -10.75 -0.41
N GLY A 65 -1.49 -9.43 -0.49
CA GLY A 65 -0.50 -8.54 -1.10
C GLY A 65 0.85 -8.61 -0.38
N TYR A 66 0.87 -8.62 0.95
CA TYR A 66 2.12 -8.75 1.72
C TYR A 66 2.89 -10.04 1.39
N SER A 67 2.20 -11.17 1.23
CA SER A 67 2.87 -12.45 0.97
C SER A 67 3.19 -12.69 -0.51
N PHE A 68 2.36 -12.19 -1.43
CA PHE A 68 2.41 -12.59 -2.85
C PHE A 68 2.75 -11.44 -3.81
N ASN A 69 2.69 -10.18 -3.40
CA ASN A 69 3.12 -9.07 -4.24
C ASN A 69 4.64 -8.87 -4.11
N LEU A 70 5.37 -9.41 -5.09
CA LEU A 70 6.84 -9.36 -5.14
C LEU A 70 7.35 -8.23 -6.03
N ASP A 71 6.53 -7.22 -6.36
CA ASP A 71 6.89 -6.16 -7.32
C ASP A 71 8.19 -5.44 -6.91
N GLY A 72 8.38 -5.19 -5.62
CA GLY A 72 9.63 -4.58 -5.11
C GLY A 72 10.85 -5.44 -5.39
N THR A 73 10.75 -6.75 -5.12
CA THR A 73 11.81 -7.73 -5.40
C THR A 73 12.06 -7.86 -6.91
N SER A 74 11.00 -7.93 -7.72
CA SER A 74 11.09 -8.08 -9.17
C SER A 74 11.63 -6.83 -9.88
N ILE A 75 11.45 -5.63 -9.30
CA ILE A 75 12.05 -4.40 -9.82
C ILE A 75 13.53 -4.29 -9.41
N TYR A 76 13.88 -4.83 -8.24
CA TYR A 76 15.25 -4.80 -7.72
C TYR A 76 16.20 -5.75 -8.47
N LEU A 77 15.71 -6.95 -8.81
CA LEU A 77 16.45 -7.98 -9.55
C LEU A 77 16.49 -7.67 -11.06
#